data_AF-A0A349HDE6-F1
#
_entry.id   AF-A0A349HDE6-F1
#
_cell.length_a   1.000
_cell.length_b   1.000
_cell.length_c   1.000
_cell.angle_alpha   90.00
_cell.angle_beta   90.00
_cell.angle_gamma   90.00
#
_symmetry.space_group_name_H-M   'P 1'
#
loop_
_entity.id
_entity.type
_entity.pdbx_description
1 polymer ?
#
loop_
_entity_poly.entity_id
_entity_poly.type
_entity_poly.pdbx_seq_one_letter_code
_entity_poly.pdbx_strand_id
1 'polypeptide(L)' 'MERETMEYDVVIVGAGPSGLSAAIQLKQLAAEHEQDVTVCVIEKGSEVGLSLIHI' A
#
# COMPACT_ATOMS: atom_id res chain seq x y z
N MET A 1 -8.87 -23.83 -11.08
CA MET A 1 -8.66 -22.83 -10.02
C MET A 1 -8.89 -21.48 -10.66
N GLU A 2 -10.03 -20.84 -10.38
CA GLU A 2 -10.29 -19.48 -10.86
C GLU A 2 -9.47 -18.48 -10.04
N ARG A 3 -8.94 -17.45 -10.71
CA ARG A 3 -8.21 -16.36 -10.04
C ARG A 3 -9.19 -15.21 -9.81
N GLU A 4 -9.31 -14.76 -8.57
CA GLU A 4 -10.04 -13.54 -8.24
C GLU A 4 -9.22 -12.31 -8.66
N THR A 5 -9.88 -11.30 -9.21
CA THR A 5 -9.26 -10.04 -9.66
C THR A 5 -9.97 -8.87 -9.01
N MET A 6 -9.22 -7.89 -8.53
CA MET A 6 -9.72 -6.64 -7.96
C MET A 6 -9.00 -5.47 -8.64
N GLU A 7 -9.71 -4.36 -8.86
CA GLU A 7 -9.17 -3.16 -9.49
C GLU A 7 -8.79 -2.12 -8.44
N TYR A 8 -7.63 -1.49 -8.64
CA TYR A 8 -7.10 -0.38 -7.83
C TYR A 8 -6.36 0.57 -8.75
N ASP A 9 -6.39 1.87 -8.44
CA ASP A 9 -5.63 2.88 -9.19
C ASP A 9 -4.11 2.72 -8.98
N VAL A 10 -3.73 2.36 -7.75
CA VAL A 10 -2.34 2.12 -7.37
C VAL A 10 -2.22 0.87 -6.50
N VAL A 11 -1.27 -0.01 -6.85
CA VAL A 11 -0.88 -1.17 -6.03
C VAL A 11 0.57 -1.01 -5.60
N ILE A 12 0.81 -1.05 -4.29
CA ILE A 12 2.14 -0.97 -3.67
C ILE A 12 2.49 -2.36 -3.12
N VAL A 13 3.64 -2.88 -3.55
CA VAL A 13 4.15 -4.19 -3.13
C VAL A 13 5.24 -3.99 -2.07
N GLY A 14 4.94 -4.41 -0.84
CA GLY A 14 5.77 -4.24 0.35
C GLY A 14 5.18 -3.16 1.28
N ALA A 15 4.83 -3.55 2.51
CA ALA A 15 4.33 -2.66 3.56
C ALA A 15 5.40 -2.30 4.59
N GLY A 16 6.65 -2.17 4.13
CA GLY A 16 7.74 -1.58 4.92
C GLY A 16 7.62 -0.05 5.02
N PRO A 17 8.60 0.63 5.64
CA PRO A 17 8.56 2.08 5.84
C PRO A 17 8.37 2.86 4.53
N SER A 18 9.08 2.49 3.47
CA SER A 18 8.98 3.15 2.17
C SER A 18 7.60 2.98 1.52
N GLY A 19 7.05 1.76 1.51
CA GLY A 19 5.75 1.47 0.92
C GLY A 19 4.61 2.16 1.67
N LEU A 20 4.66 2.17 3.00
CA LEU A 20 3.69 2.89 3.82
C LEU A 20 3.81 4.40 3.69
N SER A 21 5.04 4.96 3.68
CA SER A 21 5.23 6.39 3.42
C SER A 21 4.71 6.80 2.05
N ALA A 22 4.92 5.98 1.01
CA ALA A 22 4.37 6.24 -0.31
C ALA A 22 2.84 6.21 -0.32
N ALA A 23 2.22 5.19 0.31
CA ALA A 23 0.76 5.09 0.41
C ALA A 23 0.13 6.29 1.13
N ILE A 24 0.74 6.69 2.27
CA ILE A 24 0.28 7.84 3.06
C ILE A 24 0.41 9.12 2.25
N GLN A 25 1.58 9.39 1.66
CA GLN A 25 1.82 10.60 0.88
C GLN A 25 0.88 10.69 -0.32
N LEU A 26 0.61 9.56 -0.99
CA LEU A 26 -0.29 9.51 -2.13
C LEU A 26 -1.74 9.82 -1.74
N LYS A 27 -2.21 9.30 -0.60
CA LYS A 27 -3.53 9.64 -0.06
C LYS A 27 -3.64 11.10 0.40
N GLN A 28 -2.56 11.66 0.96
CA GLN A 28 -2.51 13.09 1.32
C GLN A 28 -2.63 13.97 0.07
N LEU A 29 -1.84 13.70 -0.97
CA LEU A 29 -1.91 14.45 -2.24
C LEU A 29 -3.29 14.30 -2.89
N ALA A 30 -3.88 13.09 -2.89
CA ALA A 30 -5.22 12.87 -3.41
C ALA A 30 -6.26 13.72 -2.66
N ALA A 31 -6.16 13.82 -1.33
CA ALA A 31 -7.03 14.68 -0.54
C ALA A 31 -6.82 16.17 -0.83
N GLU A 32 -5.56 16.62 -0.99
CA GLU A 32 -5.23 18.01 -1.36
C GLU A 32 -5.78 18.42 -2.73
N HIS A 33 -5.86 17.47 -3.66
CA HIS A 33 -6.37 17.68 -5.02
C HIS A 33 -7.85 17.28 -5.20
N GLU A 34 -8.56 16.96 -4.12
CA GLU A 34 -9.97 16.51 -4.14
C GLU A 34 -10.20 15.30 -5.09
N GLN A 35 -9.21 14.40 -5.16
CA GLN A 35 -9.26 13.19 -5.95
C GLN A 35 -9.57 11.98 -5.07
N ASP A 36 -10.46 11.11 -5.55
CA ASP A 36 -10.63 9.79 -4.96
C ASP A 36 -9.72 8.79 -5.66
N VAL A 37 -8.68 8.32 -4.96
CA VAL A 37 -7.67 7.39 -5.47
C VAL A 37 -7.66 6.13 -4.62
N THR A 38 -7.93 4.98 -5.22
CA THR A 38 -7.91 3.68 -4.54
C THR A 38 -6.50 3.11 -4.49
N VAL A 39 -6.03 2.76 -3.29
CA VAL A 39 -4.66 2.28 -3.06
C VAL A 39 -4.71 0.94 -2.36
N CYS A 40 -4.07 -0.07 -2.94
CA CYS A 40 -3.84 -1.36 -2.29
C CYS A 40 -2.37 -1.45 -1.87
N VAL A 41 -2.12 -1.81 -0.61
CA VAL A 41 -0.77 -2.16 -0.15
C VAL A 41 -0.77 -3.65 0.18
N ILE A 42 0.10 -4.41 -0.48
CA ILE A 42 0.24 -5.85 -0.25
C ILE A 42 1.59 -6.15 0.40
N GLU A 43 1.60 -7.06 1.36
CA GLU A 43 2.81 -7.50 2.07
C GLU A 43 2.77 -9.02 2.22
N LYS A 44 3.93 -9.66 2.10
CA LYS A 44 4.09 -11.11 2.29
C LYS A 44 4.23 -11.45 3.78
N GLY A 45 4.73 -10.51 4.59
CA GLY A 45 4.77 -10.62 6.05
C GLY A 45 3.39 -10.85 6.66
N SER A 46 3.36 -11.51 7.82
CA SER A 46 2.12 -11.77 8.55
C SER A 46 1.45 -10.50 9.11
N GLU A 47 2.16 -9.37 9.08
CA GLU A 47 1.75 -8.08 9.61
C GLU A 47 2.30 -6.94 8.75
N VAL A 48 1.57 -5.83 8.71
CA VAL A 48 2.01 -4.57 8.10
C VAL A 48 3.20 -4.01 8.90
N GLY A 49 4.26 -3.55 8.23
CA GLY A 49 5.45 -3.03 8.91
C GLY A 49 6.45 -4.09 9.37
N LEU A 50 6.27 -5.37 9.01
CA LEU A 50 7.27 -6.41 9.25
C LEU A 50 8.51 -6.22 8.36
N SER A 51 9.38 -5.35 8.85
CA SER A 51 10.83 -5.42 8.72
C SER A 51 11.41 -5.05 10.07
N LEU A 52 11.02 -5.80 11.12
CA LEU A 52 11.70 -5.76 12.41
C LEU A 52 13.08 -6.37 12.21
N ILE A 53 14.10 -5.53 12.22
CA ILE A 53 15.50 -5.98 12.28
C ILE A 53 15.65 -6.67 13.65
N HIS A 54 15.66 -8.00 13.69
CA HIS A 54 16.20 -8.74 14.82
C HIS A 54 17.72 -8.66 14.66
N ILE A 55 18.38 -7.87 15.50
CA ILE A 55 19.84 -7.89 15.66
C ILE A 55 20.22 -9.17 16.39
#